data_AF-A0A526YX93-F1
#
_entry.id   AF-A0A526YX93-F1
#
_cell.length_a   1.000
_cell.length_b   1.000
_cell.length_c   1.000
_cell.angle_alpha   90.00
_cell.angle_beta   90.00
_cell.angle_gamma   90.00
#
_symmetry.space_group_name_H-M   'P 1'
#
loop_
_entity.id
_entity.type
_entity.pdbx_description
1 polymer ?
#
loop_
_entity_poly.entity_id
_entity_poly.type
_entity_poly.pdbx_seq_one_letter_code
_entity_poly.pdbx_strand_id
1 'polypeptide(L)'
;MAWDERKIGYGKSHYFIQMGLALLVLVFLIALPLAFLPEDIRKFYLSEGGPIEVFSAAGYLIVVATLVREMSYRELLKRWYLVAIAIAMCLRELDFHAHFTTHNIT
;
A
#
# COMPACT_ATOMS: atom_id res chain seq x y z
N MET A 1 11.49 12.54 46.01
CA MET A 1 10.91 13.49 45.05
C MET A 1 10.87 12.78 43.70
N ALA A 2 9.95 11.85 43.44
CA ALA A 2 8.52 12.05 43.16
C ALA A 2 8.28 13.06 42.02
N TRP A 3 8.57 12.65 40.79
CA TRP A 3 8.03 13.19 39.54
C TRP A 3 7.67 11.97 38.70
N ASP A 4 6.60 11.28 39.09
CA ASP A 4 5.26 11.47 38.55
C ASP A 4 5.16 10.84 37.16
N GLU A 5 4.85 9.54 37.22
CA GLU A 5 4.28 8.71 36.17
C GLU A 5 2.98 9.34 35.65
N ARG A 6 3.08 10.44 34.89
CA ARG A 6 1.94 10.96 34.16
C ARG A 6 1.69 10.06 32.97
N LYS A 7 0.87 9.05 33.25
CA LYS A 7 0.05 8.29 32.33
C LYS A 7 -0.48 9.21 31.24
N ILE A 8 0.21 9.29 30.11
CA ILE A 8 -0.36 9.91 28.94
C ILE A 8 -1.20 8.85 28.23
N GLY A 9 -2.34 8.55 28.86
CA GLY A 9 -3.46 7.86 28.24
C GLY A 9 -4.10 8.76 27.18
N TYR A 10 -3.32 9.18 26.17
CA TYR A 10 -3.92 9.63 24.91
C TYR A 10 -4.49 8.37 24.28
N GLY A 11 -5.81 8.24 24.41
CA GLY A 11 -6.57 7.05 24.05
C GLY A 11 -6.09 6.52 22.71
N LYS A 12 -5.63 5.26 22.70
CA LYS A 12 -5.17 4.49 21.52
C LYS A 12 -5.99 4.81 20.26
N SER A 13 -7.30 5.01 20.42
CA SER A 13 -8.27 5.40 19.40
C SER A 13 -7.94 6.71 18.65
N HIS A 14 -7.45 7.76 19.31
CA HIS A 14 -7.21 9.07 18.70
C HIS A 14 -6.05 9.03 17.71
N TYR A 15 -4.96 8.30 18.01
CA TYR A 15 -3.84 8.14 17.07
C TYR A 15 -4.24 7.31 15.85
N PHE A 16 -5.05 6.26 16.01
CA PHE A 16 -5.58 5.51 14.88
C PHE A 16 -6.51 6.35 14.01
N ILE A 17 -7.34 7.20 14.63
CA ILE A 17 -8.22 8.14 13.90
C ILE A 17 -7.40 9.19 13.16
N GLN A 18 -6.38 9.78 13.80
CA GLN A 18 -5.48 10.75 13.17
C GLN A 18 -4.70 10.14 12.01
N MET A 19 -4.16 8.93 12.19
CA MET A 19 -3.45 8.20 11.13
C MET A 19 -4.39 7.82 9.99
N GLY A 20 -5.62 7.37 10.29
CA GLY A 20 -6.64 7.09 9.29
C GLY A 20 -7.05 8.33 8.50
N LEU A 21 -7.24 9.47 9.18
CA LEU A 21 -7.50 10.76 8.55
C LEU A 21 -6.34 11.21 7.66
N ALA A 22 -5.10 11.09 8.12
CA ALA A 22 -3.93 11.44 7.34
C ALA A 22 -3.81 10.58 6.07
N LEU A 23 -4.07 9.27 6.18
CA LEU A 23 -4.13 8.37 5.03
C LEU A 23 -5.24 8.77 4.04
N LEU A 24 -6.43 9.10 4.55
CA LEU A 24 -7.56 9.51 3.72
C LEU A 24 -7.25 10.82 2.97
N VAL A 25 -6.67 11.81 3.66
CA VAL A 25 -6.21 13.06 3.04
C VAL A 25 -5.16 12.79 1.98
N LEU A 26 -4.18 11.91 2.25
CA LEU A 26 -3.16 11.54 1.27
C LEU A 26 -3.78 10.91 0.02
N VAL A 27 -4.72 9.97 0.18
CA VAL A 27 -5.46 9.37 -0.94
C VAL A 27 -6.20 10.45 -1.72
N PHE A 28 -6.86 11.38 -1.04
CA PHE A 28 -7.59 12.47 -1.69
C PHE A 28 -6.66 13.40 -2.48
N LEU A 29 -5.49 13.73 -1.93
CA LEU A 29 -4.48 14.57 -2.58
C LEU A 29 -3.89 13.93 -3.84
N ILE A 30 -3.89 12.60 -3.94
CA ILE A 30 -3.40 11.87 -5.11
C ILE A 30 -4.53 11.65 -6.12
N ALA A 31 -5.72 11.26 -5.65
CA ALA A 31 -6.85 10.92 -6.50
C ALA A 31 -7.53 12.15 -7.12
N LEU A 32 -7.62 13.26 -6.39
CA LEU A 32 -8.28 14.48 -6.86
C LEU A 32 -7.57 15.06 -8.09
N PRO A 33 -6.23 15.29 -8.10
CA PRO A 33 -5.54 15.75 -9.30
C PRO A 33 -5.70 14.79 -10.47
N LEU A 34 -5.61 13.47 -10.22
CA LEU A 34 -5.79 12.45 -11.26
C LEU A 34 -7.15 12.54 -11.97
N ALA A 35 -8.20 12.94 -11.24
CA ALA A 35 -9.54 13.13 -11.80
C ALA A 35 -9.64 14.37 -12.71
N PHE A 36 -8.84 15.41 -12.44
CA PHE A 36 -8.79 16.65 -13.24
C PHE A 36 -7.76 16.61 -14.38
N LEU A 37 -6.98 15.54 -14.50
CA LEU A 37 -6.04 15.38 -15.62
C LEU A 37 -6.80 15.15 -16.95
N PRO A 38 -6.25 15.66 -18.08
CA PRO A 38 -6.74 15.35 -19.42
C PRO A 38 -6.85 13.83 -19.64
N GLU A 39 -7.89 13.41 -20.35
CA GLU A 39 -8.19 12.00 -20.65
C GLU A 39 -6.97 11.23 -21.17
N ASP A 40 -6.16 11.83 -22.05
CA ASP A 40 -5.00 11.19 -22.68
C ASP A 40 -3.87 10.92 -21.68
N ILE A 41 -3.59 11.88 -20.80
CA ILE A 41 -2.57 11.75 -19.76
C ILE A 41 -3.05 10.76 -18.69
N ARG A 42 -4.33 10.82 -18.32
CA ARG A 42 -4.92 9.89 -17.36
C ARG A 42 -4.86 8.45 -17.88
N LYS A 43 -5.14 8.23 -19.17
CA LYS A 43 -5.00 6.92 -19.82
C LYS A 43 -3.56 6.44 -19.87
N PHE A 44 -2.58 7.33 -20.02
CA PHE A 44 -1.16 6.94 -19.95
C PHE A 44 -0.73 6.48 -18.55
N TYR A 45 -1.21 7.14 -17.49
CA TYR A 45 -0.90 6.72 -16.12
C TYR A 45 -1.64 5.44 -15.70
N LEU A 46 -2.87 5.25 -16.21
CA LEU A 46 -3.76 4.11 -15.91
C LEU A 46 -3.73 3.01 -16.99
N SER A 47 -2.82 3.08 -17.97
CA SER A 47 -2.73 2.04 -19.01
C SER A 47 -2.28 0.72 -18.41
N GLU A 48 -2.63 -0.40 -19.07
CA GLU A 48 -2.05 -1.71 -18.76
C GLU A 48 -0.53 -1.66 -18.95
N GLY A 49 0.26 -2.02 -17.93
CA GLY A 49 1.71 -1.82 -17.86
C GLY A 49 2.14 -0.38 -17.57
N GLY A 50 1.20 0.47 -17.15
CA GLY A 50 1.43 1.87 -16.82
C GLY A 50 2.26 2.06 -15.55
N PRO A 51 2.78 3.28 -15.33
CA PRO A 51 3.61 3.57 -14.17
C PRO A 51 2.89 3.30 -12.84
N ILE A 52 1.57 3.51 -12.76
CA ILE A 52 0.81 3.27 -11.52
C ILE A 52 0.85 1.79 -11.11
N GLU A 53 0.70 0.86 -12.05
CA GLU A 53 0.73 -0.58 -11.83
C GLU A 53 2.12 -1.05 -11.35
N VAL A 54 3.18 -0.48 -11.93
CA VAL A 54 4.56 -0.76 -11.49
C VAL A 54 4.81 -0.19 -10.09
N PHE A 55 4.33 1.02 -9.80
CA PHE A 55 4.51 1.67 -8.49
C PHE A 55 3.69 0.98 -7.38
N SER A 56 2.49 0.48 -7.68
CA SER A 56 1.68 -0.30 -6.73
C SER A 56 2.35 -1.65 -6.43
N ALA A 57 2.81 -2.39 -7.45
CA ALA A 57 3.56 -3.64 -7.28
C ALA A 57 4.83 -3.43 -6.43
N ALA A 58 5.63 -2.40 -6.75
CA ALA A 58 6.80 -2.02 -5.98
C ALA A 58 6.44 -1.64 -4.53
N GLY A 59 5.32 -0.95 -4.32
CA GLY A 59 4.80 -0.61 -3.00
C GLY A 59 4.53 -1.85 -2.14
N TYR A 60 3.90 -2.88 -2.70
CA TYR A 60 3.67 -4.13 -1.98
C TYR A 60 4.98 -4.85 -1.61
N LEU A 61 5.99 -4.85 -2.49
CA LEU A 61 7.31 -5.39 -2.17
C LEU A 61 8.00 -4.63 -1.04
N ILE A 62 7.91 -3.30 -1.05
CA ILE A 62 8.45 -2.46 0.03
C ILE A 62 7.76 -2.81 1.36
N VAL A 63 6.42 -2.96 1.36
CA VAL A 63 5.67 -3.37 2.55
C VAL A 63 6.19 -4.71 3.09
N VAL A 64 6.35 -5.72 2.24
CA VAL A 64 6.93 -7.02 2.62
C VAL A 64 8.32 -6.85 3.21
N ALA A 65 9.20 -6.07 2.57
CA ALA A 65 10.56 -5.82 3.05
C ALA A 65 10.57 -5.14 4.43
N THR A 66 9.73 -4.14 4.65
CA THR A 66 9.58 -3.51 5.97
C THR A 66 9.01 -4.45 7.03
N LEU A 67 8.03 -5.29 6.69
CA LEU A 67 7.46 -6.25 7.63
C LEU A 67 8.51 -7.28 8.09
N VAL A 68 9.31 -7.79 7.15
CA VAL A 68 10.38 -8.75 7.44
C VAL A 68 11.53 -8.09 8.22
N ARG A 69 11.84 -6.82 7.94
CA ARG A 69 12.91 -6.07 8.63
C ARG A 69 12.55 -5.71 10.07
N GLU A 70 11.32 -5.26 10.31
CA GLU A 70 10.91 -4.70 11.61
C GLU A 70 10.32 -5.75 12.56
N MET A 71 9.74 -6.85 12.06
CA MET A 71 9.19 -7.91 12.93
C MET A 71 10.21 -8.98 13.29
N SER A 72 10.16 -9.42 14.55
CA SER A 72 10.84 -10.64 14.99
C SER A 72 10.24 -11.88 14.33
N TYR A 73 11.07 -12.88 14.03
CA TYR A 73 10.67 -14.14 13.38
C TYR A 73 9.47 -14.84 14.04
N ARG A 74 9.36 -14.80 15.39
CA ARG A 74 8.20 -15.36 16.11
C ARG A 74 6.90 -14.58 15.88
N GLU A 75 6.99 -13.27 15.68
CA GLU A 75 5.82 -12.43 15.37
C GLU A 75 5.41 -12.59 13.92
N LEU A 76 6.39 -12.71 13.02
CA LEU A 76 6.17 -12.97 11.60
C LEU A 76 5.42 -14.29 11.39
N LEU A 77 5.79 -15.36 12.11
CA LEU A 77 5.09 -16.65 12.06
C LEU A 77 3.63 -16.56 12.56
N LYS A 78 3.37 -15.75 13.59
CA LYS A 78 2.00 -15.53 14.10
C LYS A 78 1.15 -14.69 13.15
N ARG A 79 1.78 -13.79 12.38
CA ARG A 79 1.13 -12.84 11.47
C ARG A 79 1.54 -13.05 10.02
N TRP A 80 1.82 -14.31 9.65
CA TRP A 80 2.34 -14.66 8.33
C TRP A 80 1.38 -14.24 7.21
N TYR A 81 0.08 -14.18 7.52
CA TYR A 81 -0.97 -13.72 6.62
C TYR A 81 -0.75 -12.28 6.12
N LEU A 82 -0.11 -11.40 6.89
CA LEU A 82 0.18 -10.03 6.44
C LEU A 82 1.16 -10.03 5.27
N VAL A 83 2.20 -10.86 5.36
CA VAL A 83 3.17 -11.03 4.29
C VAL A 83 2.55 -11.75 3.10
N ALA A 84 1.78 -12.82 3.35
CA ALA A 84 1.11 -13.56 2.29
C ALA A 84 0.10 -12.70 1.51
N ILE A 85 -0.69 -11.86 2.19
CA ILE A 85 -1.62 -10.93 1.53
C ILE A 85 -0.86 -9.89 0.72
N ALA A 86 0.21 -9.30 1.25
CA ALA A 86 1.01 -8.32 0.51
C ALA A 86 1.67 -8.94 -0.73
N ILE A 87 2.19 -10.17 -0.63
CA ILE A 87 2.72 -10.92 -1.77
C ILE A 87 1.59 -11.25 -2.76
N ALA A 88 0.42 -11.67 -2.31
CA ALA A 88 -0.72 -11.95 -3.19
C ALA A 88 -1.21 -10.69 -3.92
N MET A 89 -1.21 -9.52 -3.28
CA MET A 89 -1.53 -8.24 -3.91
C MET A 89 -0.46 -7.81 -4.92
N CYS A 90 0.82 -8.01 -4.57
CA CYS A 90 1.93 -7.81 -5.49
C CYS A 90 1.78 -8.70 -6.73
N LEU A 91 1.53 -9.99 -6.51
CA LEU A 91 1.32 -10.95 -7.58
C LEU A 91 0.09 -10.62 -8.39
N ARG A 92 -1.02 -10.16 -7.80
CA ARG A 92 -2.21 -9.72 -8.55
C ARG A 92 -1.90 -8.55 -9.50
N GLU A 93 -1.07 -7.61 -9.05
CA GLU A 93 -0.66 -6.47 -9.86
C GLU A 93 0.37 -6.86 -10.93
N LEU A 94 1.17 -7.90 -10.67
CA LEU A 94 2.08 -8.52 -11.65
C LEU A 94 1.38 -9.57 -12.54
N ASP A 95 0.23 -10.10 -12.12
CA ASP A 95 -0.53 -11.14 -12.80
C ASP A 95 -1.39 -10.49 -13.87
N PHE A 96 -0.69 -10.28 -14.97
CA PHE A 96 -1.17 -9.94 -16.29
C PHE A 96 -2.26 -10.91 -16.80
N HIS A 97 -3.52 -10.71 -16.42
CA HIS A 97 -4.63 -11.35 -17.12
C HIS A 97 -4.74 -10.93 -18.61
N ALA A 98 -3.95 -9.94 -19.08
CA ALA A 98 -3.91 -9.49 -20.48
C ALA A 98 -2.57 -9.72 -21.22
N HIS A 99 -1.41 -9.77 -20.56
CA HIS A 99 -0.12 -9.85 -21.27
C HIS A 99 0.17 -11.23 -21.87
N PHE A 100 -0.48 -12.29 -21.38
CA PHE A 100 -0.38 -13.62 -22.00
C PHE A 100 -1.45 -13.91 -23.06
N THR A 101 -2.62 -13.26 -23.00
CA THR A 101 -3.67 -13.47 -24.01
C THR A 101 -3.42 -12.68 -25.28
N THR A 102 -2.81 -11.50 -25.20
CA THR A 102 -2.48 -10.68 -26.38
C THR A 102 -1.19 -11.15 -27.08
N HIS A 103 -0.18 -11.64 -26.35
CA HIS A 103 1.06 -12.15 -26.97
C HIS A 103 0.93 -13.53 -27.64
N ASN A 104 -0.15 -14.27 -27.37
CA ASN A 104 -0.40 -15.58 -27.96
C ASN A 104 -1.40 -15.53 -29.15
N ILE A 105 -1.88 -14.34 -29.52
CA ILE A 105 -2.69 -14.08 -30.72
C ILE A 105 -1.91 -13.15 -31.66
N THR A 106 -0.63 -13.44 -31.89
CA THR A 106 0.12 -12.85 -33.02
C THR A 106 0.92 -13.94 -33.71
#